data_AF-A0A6U3B267-F1
#
_entry.id   AF-A0A6U3B267-F1
#
_cell.length_a   1.000
_cell.length_b   1.000
_cell.length_c   1.000
_cell.angle_alpha   90.00
_cell.angle_beta   90.00
_cell.angle_gamma   90.00
#
_symmetry.space_group_name_H-M   'P 1'
#
loop_
_entity.id
_entity.type
_entity.pdbx_description
1 polymer ?
#
loop_
_entity_poly.entity_id
_entity_poly.type
_entity_poly.pdbx_seq_one_letter_code
_entity_poly.pdbx_strand_id
1 'polypeptide(L)'
;MSQAPLLDQDATDIPLYDPQAMLVLDKAMAQGFLTLLSGGDPQPLVNLKRNRIRRSAVDMGFLALTEGNVLEACFGLPASSVIIRDGHQLAPKSTTKSKRATAHVRRAKQLLEQASDENEAICKMAVGTYLKAFEIVINTRDQMDQLNLWTRCFFYRRVSREAQVELRATFARLQEAILVALSATEALSE
;
A
#
# COMPACT_ATOMS: atom_id res chain seq x y z
N MET A 1 -29.49 -27.60 -15.15
CA MET A 1 -28.88 -26.26 -15.00
C MET A 1 -27.58 -26.46 -14.24
N SER A 2 -26.46 -26.45 -14.96
CA SER A 2 -25.13 -26.71 -14.41
C SER A 2 -24.64 -25.46 -13.68
N GLN A 3 -24.46 -25.55 -12.36
CA GLN A 3 -23.78 -24.51 -11.60
C GLN A 3 -22.28 -24.60 -11.93
N ALA A 4 -21.79 -23.59 -12.64
CA ALA A 4 -20.36 -23.39 -12.80
C ALA A 4 -19.75 -23.16 -11.40
N PRO A 5 -18.61 -23.81 -11.06
CA PRO A 5 -17.90 -23.49 -9.84
C PRO A 5 -17.38 -22.05 -9.98
N LEU A 6 -17.74 -21.20 -9.03
CA LEU A 6 -17.04 -19.94 -8.78
C LEU A 6 -15.59 -20.32 -8.45
N LEU A 7 -14.71 -20.24 -9.45
CA LEU A 7 -13.28 -20.29 -9.26
C LEU A 7 -12.92 -19.22 -8.22
N ASP A 8 -12.40 -19.66 -7.07
CA ASP A 8 -11.75 -18.82 -6.07
C ASP A 8 -10.64 -18.01 -6.75
N GLN A 9 -10.95 -16.79 -7.16
CA GLN A 9 -9.96 -15.80 -7.63
C GLN A 9 -9.02 -15.34 -6.50
N ASP A 10 -9.24 -15.81 -5.26
CA ASP A 10 -8.52 -15.40 -4.06
C ASP A 10 -7.20 -16.18 -3.83
N ALA A 11 -6.88 -17.19 -4.64
CA ALA A 11 -5.69 -18.03 -4.42
C ALA A 11 -4.37 -17.43 -4.94
N THR A 12 -4.41 -16.37 -5.76
CA THR A 12 -3.23 -15.73 -6.36
C THR A 12 -3.01 -14.29 -5.90
N ASP A 13 -3.88 -13.77 -5.02
CA ASP A 13 -3.80 -12.37 -4.61
C ASP A 13 -2.78 -12.20 -3.46
N ILE A 14 -1.61 -11.64 -3.78
CA ILE A 14 -0.62 -11.29 -2.77
C ILE A 14 -1.16 -10.09 -1.98
N PRO A 15 -1.32 -10.21 -0.64
CA PRO A 15 -1.84 -9.12 0.17
C PRO A 15 -0.75 -8.05 0.30
N LEU A 16 -0.69 -7.12 -0.64
CA LEU A 16 0.24 -5.97 -0.58
C LEU A 16 -0.38 -4.76 0.13
N TYR A 17 -1.71 -4.63 0.11
CA TYR A 17 -2.42 -3.53 0.76
C TYR A 17 -3.88 -3.93 1.06
N ASP A 18 -4.56 -3.16 1.91
CA ASP A 18 -6.01 -3.20 2.05
C ASP A 18 -6.60 -1.91 1.42
N PRO A 19 -7.39 -2.02 0.33
CA PRO A 19 -7.96 -0.85 -0.35
C PRO A 19 -8.85 0.01 0.56
N GLN A 20 -9.59 -0.60 1.49
CA GLN A 20 -10.43 0.14 2.43
C GLN A 20 -9.57 0.87 3.44
N ALA A 21 -8.54 0.20 3.98
CA ALA A 21 -7.63 0.79 4.93
C ALA A 21 -6.85 1.98 4.34
N MET A 22 -6.33 1.84 3.11
CA MET A 22 -5.61 2.93 2.44
C MET A 22 -6.49 4.17 2.24
N LEU A 23 -7.74 4.01 1.79
CA LEU A 23 -8.63 5.13 1.53
C LEU A 23 -9.14 5.83 2.80
N VAL A 24 -9.01 5.19 3.97
CA VAL A 24 -9.31 5.84 5.26
C VAL A 24 -8.09 6.51 5.89
N LEU A 25 -6.90 6.44 5.29
CA LEU A 25 -5.74 7.18 5.74
C LEU A 25 -5.99 8.68 5.72
N ASP A 26 -5.45 9.37 6.72
CA ASP A 26 -5.49 10.82 6.78
C ASP A 26 -4.62 11.43 5.66
N LYS A 27 -5.03 12.59 5.14
CA LYS A 27 -4.31 13.26 4.05
C LYS A 27 -2.88 13.63 4.46
N ALA A 28 -2.68 14.16 5.66
CA ALA A 28 -1.35 14.54 6.13
C ALA A 28 -0.47 13.31 6.33
N MET A 29 -1.04 12.20 6.80
CA MET A 29 -0.33 10.92 6.91
C MET A 29 0.09 10.39 5.53
N ALA A 30 -0.81 10.38 4.54
CA ALA A 30 -0.48 9.96 3.18
C ALA A 30 0.60 10.86 2.54
N GLN A 31 0.56 12.18 2.78
CA GLN A 31 1.62 13.11 2.35
C GLN A 31 2.96 12.84 3.04
N GLY A 32 2.94 12.50 4.33
CA GLY A 32 4.13 12.10 5.07
C GLY A 32 4.79 10.86 4.48
N PHE A 33 4.00 9.82 4.18
CA PHE A 33 4.52 8.61 3.52
C PHE A 33 4.99 8.88 2.10
N LEU A 34 4.28 9.71 1.32
CA LEU A 34 4.72 10.11 -0.01
C LEU A 34 6.11 10.77 0.05
N THR A 35 6.30 11.69 0.99
CA THR A 35 7.57 12.41 1.20
C THR A 35 8.69 11.47 1.66
N LEU A 36 8.36 10.53 2.56
CA LEU A 36 9.32 9.55 3.06
C LEU A 36 9.81 8.64 1.91
N LEU A 37 8.88 8.09 1.14
CA LEU A 37 9.18 7.17 0.04
C LEU A 37 9.89 7.85 -1.13
N SER A 38 9.73 9.17 -1.30
CA SER A 38 10.44 9.94 -2.32
C SER A 38 11.84 10.38 -1.88
N GLY A 39 12.26 10.03 -0.65
CA GLY A 39 13.56 10.44 -0.10
C GLY A 39 13.62 11.92 0.29
N GLY A 40 12.48 12.51 0.67
CA GLY A 40 12.38 13.89 1.14
C GLY A 40 12.02 14.92 0.07
N ASP A 41 11.70 14.50 -1.16
CA ASP A 41 11.25 15.39 -2.23
C ASP A 41 9.73 15.20 -2.49
N PRO A 42 8.86 16.04 -1.90
CA PRO A 42 7.41 15.87 -2.00
C PRO A 42 6.81 16.34 -3.34
N GLN A 43 7.62 16.59 -4.38
CA GLN A 43 7.11 17.04 -5.68
C GLN A 43 5.99 16.10 -6.19
N PRO A 44 4.83 16.63 -6.60
CA PRO A 44 3.74 15.82 -7.13
C PRO A 44 4.21 15.03 -8.37
N LEU A 45 3.92 13.72 -8.46
CA LEU A 45 4.47 12.86 -9.52
C LEU A 45 4.02 13.26 -10.93
N VAL A 46 3.07 14.18 -11.06
CA VAL A 46 2.69 14.81 -12.33
C VAL A 46 3.92 15.44 -13.03
N ASN A 47 4.92 15.87 -12.26
CA ASN A 47 6.21 16.39 -12.75
C ASN A 47 7.37 15.39 -12.68
N LEU A 48 7.18 14.18 -12.15
CA LEU A 48 8.18 13.09 -12.17
C LEU A 48 8.25 12.36 -13.52
N LYS A 49 7.70 12.97 -14.58
CA LYS A 49 8.08 12.64 -15.96
C LYS A 49 9.59 12.86 -16.12
N ARG A 50 10.36 11.76 -15.98
CA ARG A 50 11.80 11.59 -16.27
C ARG A 50 12.83 11.89 -15.19
N ASN A 51 12.47 12.18 -13.95
CA ASN A 51 13.51 12.28 -12.92
C ASN A 51 13.81 10.91 -12.32
N ARG A 52 14.98 10.38 -12.71
CA ARG A 52 15.75 9.33 -12.02
C ARG A 52 15.48 9.46 -10.52
N ILE A 53 14.62 8.60 -9.95
CA ILE A 53 14.64 8.40 -8.51
C ILE A 53 16.08 7.97 -8.22
N ARG A 54 16.80 8.77 -7.44
CA ARG A 54 18.19 8.45 -7.11
C ARG A 54 18.19 7.06 -6.47
N ARG A 55 19.15 6.20 -6.81
CA ARG A 55 19.23 4.84 -6.21
C ARG A 55 19.08 4.91 -4.69
N SER A 56 19.75 5.86 -4.04
CA SER A 56 19.63 6.11 -2.60
C SER A 56 18.20 6.41 -2.12
N ALA A 57 17.37 7.08 -2.91
CA ALA A 57 15.97 7.35 -2.56
C ALA A 57 15.10 6.11 -2.75
N VAL A 58 15.40 5.27 -3.76
CA VAL A 58 14.76 3.95 -3.90
C VAL A 58 15.11 3.07 -2.71
N ASP A 59 16.38 2.98 -2.34
CA ASP A 59 16.83 2.12 -1.25
C ASP A 59 16.21 2.55 0.08
N MET A 60 16.19 3.85 0.37
CA MET A 60 15.52 4.39 1.56
C MET A 60 14.00 4.19 1.52
N GLY A 61 13.36 4.41 0.37
CA GLY A 61 11.92 4.20 0.22
C GLY A 61 11.55 2.73 0.39
N PHE A 62 12.36 1.83 -0.14
CA PHE A 62 12.15 0.39 0.00
C PHE A 62 12.36 -0.06 1.45
N LEU A 63 13.41 0.42 2.11
CA LEU A 63 13.62 0.19 3.54
C LEU A 63 12.45 0.71 4.39
N ALA A 64 11.87 1.86 4.04
CA ALA A 64 10.68 2.38 4.72
C ALA A 64 9.43 1.49 4.52
N LEU A 65 9.34 0.76 3.40
CA LEU A 65 8.27 -0.22 3.17
C LEU A 65 8.48 -1.49 4.01
N THR A 66 9.69 -2.06 3.98
CA THR A 66 9.98 -3.36 4.61
C THR A 66 10.25 -3.25 6.11
N GLU A 67 11.03 -2.27 6.53
CA GLU A 67 11.43 -2.07 7.94
C GLU A 67 10.60 -0.99 8.65
N GLY A 68 9.98 -0.08 7.89
CA GLY A 68 9.16 1.01 8.44
C GLY A 68 7.71 0.59 8.77
N ASN A 69 6.86 1.59 8.98
CA ASN A 69 5.44 1.45 9.32
C ASN A 69 4.48 1.75 8.16
N VAL A 70 5.02 1.88 6.94
CA VAL A 70 4.24 2.28 5.75
C VAL A 70 3.23 1.20 5.39
N LEU A 71 3.65 -0.07 5.39
CA LEU A 71 2.75 -1.20 5.11
C LEU A 71 1.70 -1.36 6.19
N GLU A 72 2.08 -1.24 7.46
CA GLU A 72 1.17 -1.26 8.60
C GLU A 72 0.00 -0.29 8.38
N ALA A 73 0.30 0.95 7.97
CA ALA A 73 -0.73 1.93 7.64
C ALA A 73 -1.59 1.50 6.44
N CYS A 74 -1.00 0.89 5.41
CA CYS A 74 -1.73 0.35 4.26
C CYS A 74 -2.69 -0.80 4.60
N PHE A 75 -2.54 -1.43 5.77
CA PHE A 75 -3.44 -2.44 6.32
C PHE A 75 -4.30 -1.93 7.49
N GLY A 76 -4.27 -0.62 7.76
CA GLY A 76 -5.08 0.00 8.80
C GLY A 76 -4.61 -0.32 10.22
N LEU A 77 -3.36 -0.78 10.35
CA LEU A 77 -2.70 -0.84 11.64
C LEU A 77 -2.22 0.57 12.02
N PRO A 78 -2.27 0.91 13.32
CA PRO A 78 -1.76 2.19 13.75
C PRO A 78 -0.26 2.27 13.46
N ALA A 79 0.16 3.32 12.74
CA ALA A 79 1.55 3.58 12.40
C ALA A 79 2.46 3.74 13.64
N SER A 80 1.86 3.89 14.83
CA SER A 80 2.50 3.88 16.13
C SER A 80 1.89 2.76 16.99
N SER A 81 2.71 1.87 17.53
CA SER A 81 2.31 0.90 18.57
C SER A 81 1.88 1.59 19.87
N VAL A 82 2.04 2.90 19.96
CA VAL A 82 1.78 3.73 21.12
C VAL A 82 0.56 4.60 20.85
N ILE A 83 -0.61 4.13 21.29
CA ILE A 83 -1.77 5.01 21.47
C ILE A 83 -1.54 5.72 22.81
N ILE A 84 -1.13 6.98 22.77
CA ILE A 84 -1.08 7.83 23.97
C ILE A 84 -2.47 8.44 24.13
N ARG A 85 -3.16 8.05 25.19
CA ARG A 85 -4.40 8.71 25.62
C ARG A 85 -4.18 9.15 27.06
N ASP A 86 -4.32 10.45 27.32
CA ASP A 86 -4.14 11.05 28.65
C ASP A 86 -2.79 10.73 29.32
N GLY A 87 -1.69 10.72 28.53
CA GLY A 87 -0.34 10.45 29.05
C GLY A 87 -0.03 8.98 29.37
N HIS A 88 -0.99 8.08 29.19
CA HIS A 88 -0.79 6.65 29.38
C HIS A 88 -0.65 5.91 28.05
N GLN A 89 0.40 5.09 27.95
CA GLN A 89 0.56 4.11 26.86
C GLN A 89 -0.52 3.05 26.99
N LEU A 90 -1.47 3.05 26.06
CA LEU A 90 -2.45 1.98 25.93
C LEU A 90 -1.97 1.04 24.83
N ALA A 91 -1.66 -0.21 25.21
CA ALA A 91 -1.51 -1.27 24.22
C ALA A 91 -2.84 -1.37 23.44
N PRO A 92 -2.81 -1.35 22.09
CA PRO A 92 -4.03 -1.47 21.30
C PRO A 92 -4.70 -2.79 21.66
N LYS A 93 -5.99 -2.76 22.00
CA LYS A 93 -6.79 -3.98 22.21
C LYS A 93 -6.75 -4.79 20.92
N SER A 94 -5.96 -5.87 20.91
CA SER A 94 -5.80 -6.77 19.77
C SER A 94 -7.16 -7.39 19.40
N THR A 95 -7.81 -6.83 18.40
CA THR A 95 -8.99 -7.43 17.77
C THR A 95 -8.56 -8.51 16.78
N THR A 96 -9.44 -9.46 16.45
CA THR A 96 -9.17 -10.48 15.42
C THR A 96 -8.81 -9.85 14.05
N LYS A 97 -9.40 -8.70 13.72
CA LYS A 97 -9.06 -7.92 12.53
C LYS A 97 -7.62 -7.42 12.56
N SER A 98 -7.17 -6.92 13.70
CA SER A 98 -5.78 -6.48 13.90
C SER A 98 -4.78 -7.63 13.73
N LYS A 99 -5.06 -8.82 14.28
CA LYS A 99 -4.17 -9.99 14.10
C LYS A 99 -4.01 -10.40 12.64
N ARG A 100 -5.12 -10.41 11.87
CA ARG A 100 -5.09 -10.74 10.43
C ARG A 100 -4.32 -9.69 9.64
N ALA A 101 -4.54 -8.41 9.91
CA ALA A 101 -3.79 -7.32 9.29
C ALA A 101 -2.29 -7.43 9.60
N THR A 102 -1.89 -7.73 10.84
CA THR A 102 -0.48 -7.94 11.19
C THR A 102 0.14 -9.13 10.46
N ALA A 103 -0.59 -10.24 10.31
CA ALA A 103 -0.12 -11.39 9.54
C ALA A 103 0.07 -11.04 8.06
N HIS A 104 -0.86 -10.27 7.47
CA HIS A 104 -0.76 -9.80 6.09
C HIS A 104 0.41 -8.85 5.88
N VAL A 105 0.62 -7.89 6.77
CA VAL A 105 1.78 -6.98 6.72
C VAL A 105 3.08 -7.77 6.77
N ARG A 106 3.21 -8.71 7.72
CA ARG A 106 4.41 -9.54 7.84
C ARG A 106 4.65 -10.34 6.56
N ARG A 107 3.59 -10.90 5.99
CA ARG A 107 3.67 -11.63 4.71
C ARG A 107 4.07 -10.70 3.55
N ALA A 108 3.50 -9.50 3.47
CA ALA A 108 3.83 -8.52 2.45
C ALA A 108 5.31 -8.11 2.50
N LYS A 109 5.82 -7.81 3.71
CA LYS A 109 7.24 -7.50 3.97
C LYS A 109 8.15 -8.62 3.47
N GLN A 110 7.88 -9.84 3.92
CA GLN A 110 8.65 -11.03 3.53
C GLN A 110 8.66 -11.26 2.01
N LEU A 111 7.51 -11.13 1.35
CA LEU A 111 7.43 -11.33 -0.11
C LEU A 111 8.16 -10.24 -0.89
N LEU A 112 8.10 -9.00 -0.42
CA LEU A 112 8.84 -7.90 -1.03
C LEU A 112 10.35 -8.08 -0.86
N GLU A 113 10.81 -8.45 0.33
CA GLU A 113 12.22 -8.74 0.63
C GLU A 113 12.74 -9.88 -0.24
N GLN A 114 12.07 -11.03 -0.23
CA GLN A 114 12.46 -12.21 -1.01
C GLN A 114 12.51 -11.89 -2.52
N ALA A 115 11.49 -11.23 -3.05
CA ALA A 115 11.47 -10.88 -4.46
C ALA A 115 12.51 -9.80 -4.81
N SER A 116 12.86 -8.92 -3.87
CA SER A 116 13.90 -7.91 -4.08
C SER A 116 15.31 -8.46 -4.11
N ASP A 117 15.60 -9.49 -3.33
CA ASP A 117 16.91 -10.16 -3.32
C ASP A 117 17.23 -10.78 -4.69
N GLU A 118 16.19 -11.27 -5.37
CA GLU A 118 16.25 -11.84 -6.72
C GLU A 118 16.29 -10.76 -7.82
N ASN A 119 15.60 -9.62 -7.61
CA ASN A 119 15.42 -8.61 -8.67
C ASN A 119 15.32 -7.17 -8.12
N GLU A 120 16.42 -6.39 -8.26
CA GLU A 120 16.50 -4.96 -7.89
C GLU A 120 15.40 -4.11 -8.57
N ALA A 121 14.86 -4.53 -9.71
CA ALA A 121 13.76 -3.82 -10.36
C ALA A 121 12.47 -3.86 -9.54
N ILE A 122 12.28 -4.89 -8.70
CA ILE A 122 11.12 -5.02 -7.81
C ILE A 122 11.17 -3.96 -6.71
N CYS A 123 12.35 -3.60 -6.18
CA CYS A 123 12.48 -2.48 -5.23
C CYS A 123 11.92 -1.19 -5.84
N LYS A 124 12.38 -0.87 -7.06
CA LYS A 124 11.95 0.33 -7.79
C LYS A 124 10.45 0.30 -8.08
N MET A 125 9.94 -0.85 -8.49
CA MET A 125 8.52 -1.04 -8.78
C MET A 125 7.67 -0.89 -7.52
N ALA A 126 8.09 -1.49 -6.40
CA ALA A 126 7.42 -1.39 -5.12
C ALA A 126 7.32 0.07 -4.68
N VAL A 127 8.45 0.78 -4.56
CA VAL A 127 8.48 2.18 -4.17
C VAL A 127 7.60 3.04 -5.08
N GLY A 128 7.71 2.87 -6.40
CA GLY A 128 6.88 3.59 -7.37
C GLY A 128 5.37 3.30 -7.23
N THR A 129 5.01 2.05 -6.95
CA THR A 129 3.62 1.60 -6.75
C THR A 129 3.03 2.24 -5.50
N TYR A 130 3.74 2.21 -4.37
CA TYR A 130 3.26 2.82 -3.13
C TYR A 130 3.21 4.35 -3.23
N LEU A 131 4.19 4.99 -3.86
CA LEU A 131 4.12 6.42 -4.13
C LEU A 131 2.83 6.75 -4.90
N LYS A 132 2.55 6.01 -5.98
CA LYS A 132 1.33 6.23 -6.77
C LYS A 132 0.06 5.96 -5.97
N ALA A 133 0.06 4.92 -5.13
CA ALA A 133 -1.06 4.60 -4.27
C ALA A 133 -1.37 5.72 -3.26
N PHE A 134 -0.35 6.32 -2.65
CA PHE A 134 -0.55 7.47 -1.76
C PHE A 134 -1.05 8.72 -2.50
N GLU A 135 -0.66 8.94 -3.76
CA GLU A 135 -1.27 10.00 -4.55
C GLU A 135 -2.76 9.78 -4.78
N ILE A 136 -3.17 8.55 -5.08
CA ILE A 136 -4.59 8.22 -5.26
C ILE A 136 -5.35 8.54 -3.97
N VAL A 137 -4.80 8.19 -2.81
CA VAL A 137 -5.37 8.52 -1.50
C VAL A 137 -5.48 10.05 -1.32
N ILE A 138 -4.41 10.80 -1.59
CA ILE A 138 -4.40 12.27 -1.45
C ILE A 138 -5.44 12.91 -2.39
N ASN A 139 -5.47 12.52 -3.66
CA ASN A 139 -6.42 13.03 -4.64
C ASN A 139 -7.87 12.71 -4.24
N THR A 140 -8.10 11.50 -3.70
CA THR A 140 -9.41 11.11 -3.16
C THR A 140 -9.81 12.01 -2.00
N ARG A 141 -8.89 12.34 -1.10
CA ARG A 141 -9.14 13.28 0.01
C ARG A 141 -9.44 14.68 -0.49
N ASP A 142 -8.67 15.19 -1.46
CA ASP A 142 -8.90 16.50 -2.07
C ASP A 142 -10.28 16.60 -2.73
N GLN A 143 -10.69 15.57 -3.47
CA GLN A 143 -12.03 15.51 -4.04
C GLN A 143 -13.12 15.48 -2.96
N MET A 144 -12.89 14.76 -1.86
CA MET A 144 -13.84 14.72 -0.74
C MET A 144 -13.97 16.06 -0.01
N ASP A 145 -12.87 16.82 0.11
CA ASP A 145 -12.85 18.11 0.81
C ASP A 145 -13.49 19.22 -0.02
N GLN A 146 -13.56 19.08 -1.34
CA GLN A 146 -14.28 19.98 -2.24
C GLN A 146 -15.81 19.79 -2.23
N LEU A 147 -16.32 18.70 -1.63
CA LEU A 147 -17.75 18.40 -1.58
C LEU A 147 -18.39 19.00 -0.33
N ASN A 148 -19.58 19.61 -0.51
CA ASN A 148 -20.44 20.01 0.60
C ASN A 148 -20.90 18.77 1.41
N LEU A 149 -21.27 19.00 2.69
CA LEU A 149 -21.64 17.92 3.63
C LEU A 149 -22.69 16.94 3.06
N TRP A 150 -23.70 17.47 2.36
CA TRP A 150 -24.78 16.68 1.74
C TRP A 150 -24.30 15.88 0.52
N THR A 151 -23.53 16.50 -0.36
CA THR A 151 -22.98 15.84 -1.55
C THR A 151 -21.95 14.78 -1.17
N ARG A 152 -21.22 14.97 -0.07
CA ARG A 152 -20.19 14.02 0.40
C ARG A 152 -20.77 12.63 0.60
N CYS A 153 -21.95 12.47 1.21
CA CYS A 153 -22.56 11.17 1.46
C CYS A 153 -22.93 10.40 0.18
N PHE A 154 -23.39 11.08 -0.87
CA PHE A 154 -23.81 10.46 -2.14
C PHE A 154 -22.62 10.17 -3.05
N PHE A 155 -21.66 11.09 -3.13
CA PHE A 155 -20.49 10.95 -3.99
C PHE A 155 -19.36 10.11 -3.37
N TYR A 156 -19.32 9.97 -2.04
CA TYR A 156 -18.31 9.15 -1.36
C TYR A 156 -18.22 7.74 -1.92
N ARG A 157 -19.36 7.05 -2.10
CA ARG A 157 -19.37 5.68 -2.63
C ARG A 157 -18.81 5.60 -4.04
N ARG A 158 -19.10 6.59 -4.87
CA ARG A 158 -18.62 6.65 -6.25
C ARG A 158 -17.12 6.90 -6.31
N VAL A 159 -16.67 7.97 -5.68
CA VAL A 159 -15.25 8.36 -5.66
C VAL A 159 -14.40 7.29 -4.98
N SER A 160 -14.87 6.72 -3.87
CA SER A 160 -14.17 5.61 -3.21
C SER A 160 -14.08 4.37 -4.12
N ARG A 161 -15.12 4.04 -4.87
CA ARG A 161 -15.09 2.92 -5.83
C ARG A 161 -14.11 3.18 -6.97
N GLU A 162 -14.10 4.38 -7.53
CA GLU A 162 -13.14 4.79 -8.58
C GLU A 162 -11.70 4.67 -8.06
N ALA A 163 -11.43 5.17 -6.85
CA ALA A 163 -10.12 5.07 -6.21
C ALA A 163 -9.70 3.62 -5.91
N GLN A 164 -10.62 2.74 -5.49
CA GLN A 164 -10.32 1.32 -5.29
C GLN A 164 -9.93 0.61 -6.60
N VAL A 165 -10.58 0.97 -7.71
CA VAL A 165 -10.24 0.43 -9.04
C VAL A 165 -8.85 0.90 -9.45
N GLU A 166 -8.53 2.18 -9.24
CA GLU A 166 -7.21 2.74 -9.55
C GLU A 166 -6.09 2.13 -8.69
N LEU A 167 -6.34 1.92 -7.39
CA LEU A 167 -5.42 1.21 -6.51
C LEU A 167 -5.15 -0.22 -7.01
N ARG A 168 -6.19 -0.98 -7.34
CA ARG A 168 -6.04 -2.34 -7.89
C ARG A 168 -5.21 -2.36 -9.16
N ALA A 169 -5.50 -1.46 -10.10
CA ALA A 169 -4.73 -1.33 -11.33
C ALA A 169 -3.25 -0.97 -11.06
N THR A 170 -2.99 -0.13 -10.06
CA THR A 170 -1.64 0.27 -9.66
C THR A 170 -0.84 -0.89 -9.11
N PHE A 171 -1.43 -1.72 -8.25
CA PHE A 171 -0.75 -2.86 -7.62
C PHE A 171 -0.65 -4.11 -8.49
N ALA A 172 -1.50 -4.28 -9.51
CA ALA A 172 -1.53 -5.49 -10.34
C ALA A 172 -0.16 -5.84 -10.95
N ARG A 173 0.57 -4.85 -11.47
CA ARG A 173 1.91 -5.05 -12.06
C ARG A 173 2.94 -5.51 -11.04
N LEU A 174 2.88 -4.97 -9.82
CA LEU A 174 3.79 -5.35 -8.75
C LEU A 174 3.50 -6.77 -8.27
N GLN A 175 2.23 -7.14 -8.13
CA GLN A 175 1.83 -8.50 -7.76
C GLN A 175 2.33 -9.52 -8.78
N GLU A 176 2.13 -9.25 -10.07
CA GLU A 176 2.62 -10.10 -11.15
C GLU A 176 4.15 -10.24 -11.10
N ALA A 177 4.88 -9.14 -10.94
CA ALA A 177 6.34 -9.17 -10.88
C ALA A 177 6.87 -9.99 -9.69
N ILE A 178 6.22 -9.89 -8.52
CA ILE A 178 6.59 -10.67 -7.33
C ILE A 178 6.31 -12.17 -7.56
N LEU A 179 5.14 -12.52 -8.11
CA LEU A 179 4.80 -13.91 -8.40
C LEU A 179 5.81 -14.54 -9.37
N VAL A 180 6.19 -13.82 -10.42
CA VAL A 180 7.20 -14.27 -11.39
C VAL A 180 8.54 -14.50 -10.72
N ALA A 181 9.01 -13.54 -9.90
CA ALA A 181 10.28 -13.66 -9.20
C ALA A 181 10.32 -14.87 -8.25
N LEU A 182 9.28 -15.08 -7.45
CA LEU A 182 9.23 -16.18 -6.49
C LEU A 182 9.12 -17.55 -7.17
N SER A 183 8.39 -17.66 -8.28
CA SER A 183 8.30 -18.91 -9.05
C SER A 183 9.64 -19.32 -9.69
N ALA A 184 10.48 -18.35 -10.04
CA ALA A 184 11.81 -18.63 -10.58
C ALA A 184 12.74 -19.21 -9.51
N THR A 185 12.60 -18.78 -8.25
CA THR A 185 13.37 -19.29 -7.12
C THR A 185 13.02 -20.74 -6.80
N GLU A 186 11.73 -21.09 -6.79
CA GLU A 186 11.28 -22.47 -6.53
C GLU A 186 11.84 -23.44 -7.58
N ALA A 187 11.85 -23.05 -8.86
CA ALA A 187 12.38 -23.86 -9.96
C ALA A 187 13.91 -24.07 -9.92
N LEU A 188 14.67 -23.24 -9.20
CA LEU A 188 16.13 -23.41 -9.02
C LEU A 188 16.47 -24.28 -7.80
N SER A 189 15.49 -24.57 -6.95
CA SER A 189 15.66 -25.38 -5.73
C SER A 189 15.32 -26.86 -5.89
N GLU A 190 14.78 -27.25 -7.06
CA GLU A 190 14.51 -28.63 -7.48
C GLU A 190 15.65 -29.20 -8.36
#